data_AF-A0A7R9MT40-F1
#
_entry.id   AF-A0A7R9MT40-F1
#
_cell.length_a   1.000
_cell.length_b   1.000
_cell.length_c   1.000
_cell.angle_alpha   90.00
_cell.angle_beta   90.00
_cell.angle_gamma   90.00
#
_symmetry.space_group_name_H-M   'P 1'
#
loop_
_entity.id
_entity.type
_entity.pdbx_description
1 polymer ?
#
loop_
_entity_poly.entity_id
_entity_poly.type
_entity_poly.pdbx_seq_one_letter_code
_entity_poly.pdbx_strand_id
1 'polypeptide(L)'
;MAGALNRTDDMKMYTELHTNISNAFTKAFVNTTDGKIKGDTQAVYVLALTFELLPQNLRPLAVNQLVDNIKAHDYHFTTGFISVNFVNEVLVKYGHRDVAYKCLLQETFPSWGYVIEHNATGMWEH
;
A
#
# COMPACT_ATOMS: atom_id res chain seq x y z
N MET A 1 -4.88 -14.13 14.74
CA MET A 1 -4.70 -14.40 16.18
C MET A 1 -5.62 -15.51 16.69
N ALA A 2 -6.95 -15.42 16.52
CA ALA A 2 -7.89 -16.46 16.99
C ALA A 2 -7.54 -17.89 16.53
N GLY A 3 -7.15 -18.07 15.26
CA GLY A 3 -6.70 -19.37 14.74
C GLY A 3 -5.43 -19.92 15.41
N ALA A 4 -4.49 -19.05 15.79
CA ALA A 4 -3.28 -19.45 16.52
C ALA A 4 -3.58 -19.86 17.98
N LEU A 5 -4.74 -19.48 18.51
CA LEU A 5 -5.22 -19.79 19.85
C LEU A 5 -6.31 -20.88 19.86
N ASN A 6 -6.55 -21.55 18.72
CA ASN A 6 -7.61 -22.55 18.55
C ASN A 6 -9.03 -22.05 18.91
N ARG A 7 -9.27 -20.74 18.79
CA ARG A 7 -10.60 -20.13 18.99
C ARG A 7 -11.36 -20.09 17.67
N THR A 8 -12.00 -21.22 17.32
CA THR A 8 -12.62 -21.43 16.00
C THR A 8 -13.81 -20.51 15.73
N ASP A 9 -14.63 -20.24 16.73
CA ASP A 9 -15.83 -19.39 16.57
C ASP A 9 -15.44 -17.94 16.30
N ASP A 10 -14.45 -17.41 17.03
CA ASP A 10 -13.93 -16.06 16.80
C ASP A 10 -13.23 -15.96 15.45
N MET A 11 -12.52 -17.02 15.03
CA MET A 11 -11.93 -17.07 13.69
C MET A 11 -12.99 -16.93 12.61
N LYS A 12 -14.11 -17.66 12.72
CA LYS A 12 -15.23 -17.56 11.78
C LYS A 12 -15.82 -16.15 11.79
N MET A 13 -16.12 -15.62 12.97
CA MET A 13 -16.66 -14.27 13.14
C MET A 13 -15.78 -13.19 12.50
N TYR A 14 -14.47 -13.19 12.78
CA TYR A 14 -13.56 -12.19 12.24
C TYR A 14 -13.32 -12.35 10.73
N THR A 15 -13.38 -13.57 10.21
CA THR A 15 -13.28 -13.84 8.76
C THR A 15 -14.52 -13.31 8.02
N GLU A 16 -15.71 -13.55 8.57
CA GLU A 16 -16.96 -13.02 8.03
C GLU A 16 -16.98 -11.48 8.08
N LEU A 17 -16.53 -10.90 9.19
CA LEU A 17 -16.42 -9.45 9.34
C LEU A 17 -15.46 -8.84 8.31
N HIS A 18 -14.27 -9.42 8.12
CA HIS A 18 -13.31 -8.97 7.11
C HIS A 18 -13.90 -9.04 5.71
N THR A 19 -14.60 -10.13 5.39
CA THR A 19 -15.27 -10.31 4.09
C THR A 19 -16.31 -9.23 3.85
N ASN A 20 -17.15 -8.94 4.86
CA ASN A 20 -18.18 -7.90 4.77
C ASN A 20 -17.58 -6.51 4.57
N ILE A 21 -16.51 -6.18 5.30
CA ILE A 21 -15.80 -4.90 5.17
C ILE A 21 -15.17 -4.78 3.78
N SER A 22 -14.49 -5.82 3.30
CA SER A 22 -13.83 -5.85 1.98
C SER A 22 -14.84 -5.66 0.84
N ASN A 23 -16.00 -6.32 0.94
CA ASN A 23 -17.09 -6.16 -0.02
C ASN A 23 -17.67 -4.75 -0.01
N ALA A 24 -17.92 -4.19 1.18
CA ALA A 24 -18.42 -2.83 1.32
C ALA A 24 -17.42 -1.79 0.79
N PHE A 25 -16.13 -1.95 1.11
CA PHE A 25 -15.05 -1.10 0.62
C PHE A 25 -14.96 -1.14 -0.90
N THR A 26 -14.92 -2.34 -1.49
CA THR A 26 -14.86 -2.52 -2.94
C THR A 26 -16.03 -1.84 -3.63
N LYS A 27 -17.26 -2.06 -3.13
CA LYS A 27 -18.47 -1.45 -3.69
C LYS A 27 -18.47 0.08 -3.59
N ALA A 28 -17.96 0.64 -2.50
CA ALA A 28 -18.04 2.07 -2.24
C ALA A 28 -16.93 2.88 -2.91
N PHE A 29 -15.75 2.29 -3.11
CA PHE A 29 -14.54 3.06 -3.44
C PHE A 29 -13.77 2.54 -4.66
N VAL A 30 -14.02 1.33 -5.14
CA VAL A 30 -13.17 0.71 -6.17
C VAL A 30 -13.89 0.67 -7.50
N ASN A 31 -13.25 1.22 -8.54
CA ASN A 31 -13.64 0.97 -9.90
C ASN A 31 -13.18 -0.43 -10.32
N THR A 32 -14.14 -1.31 -10.58
CA THR A 32 -13.89 -2.73 -10.85
C THR A 32 -13.35 -3.01 -12.26
N THR A 33 -13.35 -2.02 -13.15
CA THR A 33 -12.83 -2.18 -14.52
C THR A 33 -11.32 -1.98 -14.61
N ASP A 34 -10.79 -1.02 -13.86
CA ASP A 34 -9.39 -0.57 -13.95
C ASP A 34 -8.64 -0.64 -12.61
N GLY A 35 -9.30 -1.08 -11.53
CA GLY A 35 -8.72 -1.20 -10.20
C GLY A 35 -8.45 0.14 -9.49
N LYS A 36 -8.94 1.25 -10.06
CA LYS A 36 -8.73 2.59 -9.50
C LYS A 36 -9.53 2.74 -8.21
N ILE A 37 -8.88 3.22 -7.15
CA ILE A 37 -9.54 3.47 -5.87
C ILE A 37 -9.80 4.97 -5.73
N LYS A 38 -11.00 5.33 -5.27
CA LYS A 38 -11.38 6.73 -4.99
C LYS A 38 -10.30 7.41 -4.15
N GLY A 39 -9.87 8.59 -4.60
CA GLY A 39 -8.76 9.34 -4.03
C GLY A 39 -7.48 9.24 -4.84
N ASP A 40 -7.24 8.10 -5.51
CA ASP A 40 -6.13 7.89 -6.45
C ASP A 40 -4.74 8.27 -5.92
N THR A 41 -4.47 7.95 -4.65
CA THR A 41 -3.20 8.23 -3.97
C THR A 41 -2.39 6.95 -3.75
N GLN A 42 -1.07 7.06 -3.66
CA GLN A 42 -0.21 5.92 -3.31
C GLN A 42 -0.67 5.28 -1.98
N ALA A 43 -1.06 6.10 -1.00
CA ALA A 43 -1.51 5.64 0.31
C ALA A 43 -2.76 4.76 0.23
N VAL A 44 -3.77 5.11 -0.58
CA VAL A 44 -5.01 4.32 -0.65
C VAL A 44 -4.76 2.96 -1.28
N TYR A 45 -3.92 2.89 -2.31
CA TYR A 45 -3.54 1.61 -2.93
C TYR A 45 -2.74 0.75 -1.97
N VAL A 46 -1.72 1.32 -1.32
CA VAL A 46 -0.89 0.59 -0.35
C VAL A 46 -1.73 0.02 0.78
N LEU A 47 -2.62 0.80 1.39
CA LEU A 47 -3.45 0.32 2.51
C LEU A 47 -4.46 -0.75 2.05
N ALA A 48 -5.11 -0.56 0.90
CA ALA A 48 -6.06 -1.54 0.38
C ALA A 48 -5.40 -2.89 0.05
N LEU A 49 -4.18 -2.86 -0.50
CA LEU A 49 -3.39 -4.04 -0.82
C LEU A 49 -2.81 -4.72 0.44
N THR A 50 -2.41 -3.93 1.44
CA THR A 50 -1.86 -4.42 2.71
C THR A 50 -2.91 -5.16 3.52
N PHE A 51 -4.11 -4.58 3.66
CA PHE A 51 -5.20 -5.17 4.43
C PHE A 51 -6.08 -6.13 3.63
N GLU A 52 -5.65 -6.45 2.41
CA GLU A 52 -6.31 -7.43 1.54
C GLU A 52 -7.79 -7.12 1.27
N LEU A 53 -8.14 -5.83 1.19
CA LEU A 53 -9.51 -5.35 1.02
C LEU A 53 -10.06 -5.56 -0.40
N LEU A 54 -9.16 -5.83 -1.34
CA LEU A 54 -9.51 -6.02 -2.75
C LEU A 54 -9.70 -7.51 -3.08
N PRO A 55 -10.74 -7.85 -3.86
CA PRO A 55 -10.86 -9.14 -4.53
C PRO A 55 -9.57 -9.50 -5.28
N GLN A 56 -9.22 -10.79 -5.30
CA GLN A 56 -7.94 -11.24 -5.87
C GLN A 56 -7.72 -10.78 -7.32
N ASN A 57 -8.78 -10.71 -8.13
CA ASN A 57 -8.71 -10.28 -9.52
C ASN A 57 -8.46 -8.77 -9.69
N LEU A 58 -8.75 -7.94 -8.67
CA LEU A 58 -8.53 -6.49 -8.73
C LEU A 58 -7.16 -6.07 -8.16
N ARG A 59 -6.50 -6.94 -7.39
CA ARG A 59 -5.19 -6.63 -6.79
C ARG A 59 -4.13 -6.28 -7.83
N PRO A 60 -3.95 -7.03 -8.95
CA PRO A 60 -2.96 -6.65 -9.97
C PRO A 60 -3.26 -5.30 -10.62
N LEU A 61 -4.54 -4.98 -10.84
CA LEU A 61 -4.95 -3.70 -11.41
C LEU A 61 -4.61 -2.54 -10.47
N ALA A 62 -4.93 -2.67 -9.19
CA ALA A 62 -4.61 -1.67 -8.18
C ALA A 62 -3.10 -1.48 -7.99
N VAL A 63 -2.31 -2.55 -8.11
CA VAL A 63 -0.83 -2.47 -8.09
C VAL A 63 -0.32 -1.67 -9.29
N ASN A 64 -0.88 -1.90 -10.48
CA ASN A 64 -0.50 -1.12 -11.66
C ASN A 64 -0.80 0.38 -11.47
N GLN A 65 -1.98 0.72 -10.93
CA GLN A 65 -2.31 2.11 -10.59
C GLN A 65 -1.32 2.72 -9.60
N LEU A 66 -0.91 1.98 -8.56
CA LEU A 66 0.11 2.42 -7.61
C LEU A 66 1.46 2.68 -8.31
N VAL A 67 1.92 1.74 -9.13
CA VAL A 67 3.21 1.82 -9.82
C VAL A 67 3.23 2.98 -10.82
N ASP A 68 2.15 3.16 -11.58
CA ASP A 68 2.03 4.25 -12.53
C ASP A 68 1.97 5.60 -11.82
N ASN A 69 1.29 5.67 -10.68
CA ASN A 69 1.30 6.86 -9.83
C ASN A 69 2.71 7.18 -9.29
N ILE A 70 3.46 6.19 -8.82
CA ILE A 70 4.86 6.36 -8.37
C ILE A 70 5.74 6.88 -9.52
N LYS A 71 5.62 6.29 -10.71
CA LYS A 71 6.38 6.74 -11.89
C LYS A 71 6.02 8.16 -12.29
N ALA A 72 4.76 8.54 -12.20
CA ALA A 72 4.29 9.90 -12.47
C ALA A 72 4.82 10.93 -11.46
N HIS A 73 5.29 10.49 -10.30
CA HIS A 73 5.97 11.33 -9.30
C HIS A 73 7.49 11.12 -9.33
N ASP A 74 8.07 10.78 -10.48
CA ASP A 74 9.50 10.58 -10.67
C ASP A 74 10.12 9.62 -9.65
N TYR A 75 9.39 8.54 -9.34
CA TYR A 75 9.78 7.54 -8.34
C TYR A 75 9.89 8.08 -6.91
N HIS A 76 9.16 9.14 -6.56
CA HIS A 76 9.02 9.61 -5.18
C HIS A 76 7.80 9.01 -4.50
N PHE A 77 7.95 8.69 -3.22
CA PHE A 77 6.81 8.33 -2.40
C PHE A 77 6.05 9.59 -1.98
N THR A 78 4.73 9.56 -2.18
CA THR A 78 3.80 10.60 -1.71
C THR A 78 2.95 10.12 -0.54
N THR A 79 3.36 9.00 0.08
CA THR A 79 2.70 8.39 1.23
C THR A 79 3.02 9.12 2.52
N GLY A 80 2.00 9.34 3.36
CA GLY A 80 2.20 9.75 4.75
C GLY A 80 2.63 8.61 5.68
N PHE A 81 2.80 8.93 6.96
CA PHE A 81 3.34 8.05 8.01
C PHE A 81 2.68 6.66 8.10
N ILE A 82 1.36 6.58 7.90
CA ILE A 82 0.60 5.32 8.03
C ILE A 82 0.97 4.34 6.90
N SER A 83 1.17 4.83 5.67
CA SER A 83 1.34 4.00 4.48
C SER A 83 2.81 3.74 4.11
N VAL A 84 3.73 4.59 4.53
CA VAL A 84 5.15 4.48 4.13
C VAL A 84 5.80 3.19 4.64
N ASN A 85 5.36 2.67 5.78
CA ASN A 85 5.87 1.41 6.35
C ASN A 85 5.54 0.18 5.49
N PHE A 86 4.51 0.26 4.65
CA PHE A 86 4.01 -0.89 3.88
C PHE A 86 4.36 -0.83 2.39
N VAL A 87 4.70 0.35 1.86
CA VAL A 87 4.84 0.55 0.40
C VAL A 87 5.89 -0.37 -0.22
N ASN A 88 7.04 -0.54 0.43
CA ASN A 88 8.08 -1.44 -0.06
C ASN A 88 7.66 -2.90 -0.04
N GLU A 89 6.98 -3.34 1.03
CA GLU A 89 6.47 -4.71 1.14
C GLU A 89 5.44 -5.00 0.05
N VAL A 90 4.50 -4.08 -0.17
CA VAL A 90 3.50 -4.19 -1.24
C VAL A 90 4.18 -4.29 -2.60
N LEU A 91 5.10 -3.38 -2.93
CA LEU A 91 5.80 -3.41 -4.22
C LEU A 91 6.54 -4.73 -4.43
N VAL A 92 7.27 -5.22 -3.42
CA VAL A 92 8.00 -6.49 -3.52
C VAL A 92 7.05 -7.68 -3.62
N LYS A 93 5.97 -7.72 -2.81
CA LYS A 93 4.95 -8.79 -2.82
C LYS A 93 4.32 -8.97 -4.20
N TYR A 94 4.14 -7.87 -4.94
CA TYR A 94 3.55 -7.88 -6.28
C TYR A 94 4.59 -7.78 -7.41
N GLY A 95 5.88 -8.00 -7.14
CA GLY A 95 6.90 -8.17 -8.18
C GLY A 95 7.57 -6.87 -8.69
N HIS A 96 7.30 -5.73 -8.07
CA HIS A 96 7.83 -4.41 -8.43
C HIS A 96 9.03 -4.00 -7.54
N ARG A 97 9.94 -4.95 -7.31
CA ARG A 97 11.15 -4.72 -6.52
C ARG A 97 12.04 -3.64 -7.13
N ASP A 98 12.10 -3.57 -8.45
CA ASP A 98 12.83 -2.55 -9.21
C ASP A 98 12.32 -1.14 -8.90
N VAL A 99 11.00 -0.95 -8.83
CA VAL A 99 10.36 0.33 -8.45
C VAL A 99 10.71 0.69 -7.01
N ALA A 100 10.61 -0.28 -6.08
CA ALA A 100 10.98 -0.05 -4.68
C ALA A 100 12.44 0.41 -4.52
N TYR A 101 13.38 -0.22 -5.25
CA TYR A 101 14.79 0.20 -5.23
C TYR A 101 14.99 1.60 -5.80
N LYS A 102 14.32 1.93 -6.91
CA LYS A 102 14.41 3.29 -7.48
C LYS A 102 13.94 4.36 -6.50
N CYS A 103 12.83 4.11 -5.79
CA CYS A 103 12.34 5.03 -4.76
C CYS A 103 13.30 5.13 -3.57
N LEU A 104 13.90 4.02 -3.16
CA LEU A 104 14.85 3.98 -2.04
C LEU A 104 16.13 4.77 -2.34
N LEU A 105 16.61 4.70 -3.59
CA LEU A 105 17.84 5.35 -4.05
C LEU A 105 17.62 6.78 -4.53
N GLN A 106 16.43 7.34 -4.32
CA GLN A 106 16.15 8.73 -4.64
C GLN A 106 16.87 9.66 -3.65
N GLU A 107 17.50 10.71 -4.19
CA GLU A 107 18.27 11.70 -3.43
C GLU A 107 17.56 13.07 -3.40
N THR A 108 16.59 13.30 -4.30
CA THR A 108 15.80 14.54 -4.30
C THR A 108 14.60 14.48 -3.36
N PHE A 109 14.12 15.65 -2.92
CA PHE A 109 12.95 15.74 -2.05
C PHE A 109 11.65 15.33 -2.78
N PRO A 110 10.72 14.59 -2.12
CA PRO A 110 10.84 13.95 -0.80
C PRO A 110 11.43 12.52 -0.89
N SER A 111 12.52 12.22 -0.18
CA SER A 111 13.14 10.89 -0.15
C SER A 111 13.97 10.65 1.11
N TRP A 112 14.31 9.38 1.39
CA TRP A 112 15.25 9.05 2.46
C TRP A 112 16.68 9.50 2.14
N GLY A 113 17.11 9.41 0.86
CA GLY A 113 18.43 9.90 0.44
C GLY A 113 18.59 11.39 0.70
N TYR A 114 17.56 12.19 0.42
CA TYR A 114 17.55 13.62 0.71
C TYR A 114 17.83 13.94 2.19
N VAL A 115 17.23 13.19 3.11
CA VAL A 115 17.42 13.39 4.56
C VAL A 115 18.86 13.07 4.97
N ILE A 116 19.46 12.03 4.38
CA ILE A 116 20.87 11.65 4.64
C ILE A 116 21.84 12.72 4.10
N GLU A 117 21.61 13.22 2.88
CA GLU A 117 22.44 14.27 2.28
C GLU A 117 22.45 15.57 3.11
N HIS A 118 21.35 15.85 3.81
CA HIS A 118 21.23 17.02 4.69
C HIS A 118 21.73 16.77 6.12
N ASN A 119 22.64 15.80 6.31
CA ASN A 119 23.31 15.47 7.57
C ASN A 119 22.36 15.17 8.73
N ALA A 120 21.17 14.63 8.42
CA ALA A 120 20.25 14.22 9.46
C ALA A 120 20.85 13.07 10.30
N THR A 121 20.93 13.26 11.61
CA THR A 121 21.33 12.23 12.58
C THR A 121 20.14 11.44 13.14
N GLY A 122 18.93 11.71 12.65
CA GLY A 122 17.67 11.04 12.99
C GLY A 122 16.59 11.30 11.93
N MET A 123 15.49 10.53 11.96
CA MET A 123 14.37 10.70 11.02
C MET A 123 13.71 12.07 11.23
N TRP A 124 13.44 12.80 10.15
CA TRP A 124 12.74 14.09 10.21
C TRP A 124 11.21 13.89 10.24
N GLU A 125 10.53 14.61 11.12
CA GLU A 125 9.08 14.82 11.08
C GLU A 125 8.82 16.09 10.25
N HIS A 126 8.03 15.97 9.19
CA HIS A 126 7.64 17.08 8.30
C HIS A 126 6.17 17.41 8.47
#